data_AF-A0A497EZ79-F1
#
_entry.id   AF-A0A497EZ79-F1
#
_cell.length_a   1.000
_cell.length_b   1.000
_cell.length_c   1.000
_cell.angle_alpha   90.00
_cell.angle_beta   90.00
_cell.angle_gamma   90.00
#
_symmetry.space_group_name_H-M   'P 1'
#
loop_
_entity.id
_entity.type
_entity.pdbx_description
1 polymer ?
#
loop_
_entity_poly.entity_id
_entity_poly.type
_entity_poly.pdbx_seq_one_letter_code
_entity_poly.pdbx_strand_id
1 'polypeptide(L)'
;MTTTVIVSAGPCGITSKITAQLLDPQAKNNSAKLLKSSIKLSVETSCNEVIKLIEDIKEFKVMDLFKNFLSNPIYIAASRNLKHVTCPVPSAILKAIEVEAGFAVKRDVEMRFL
;
A
#
# COMPACT_ATOMS: atom_id res chain seq x y z
N MET A 1 3.99 -14.66 -6.51
CA MET A 1 4.92 -13.54 -6.71
C MET A 1 4.71 -12.58 -5.56
N THR A 2 5.73 -11.78 -5.26
CA THR A 2 5.68 -10.77 -4.21
C THR A 2 6.08 -9.47 -4.88
N THR A 3 5.32 -8.40 -4.63
CA THR A 3 5.57 -7.09 -5.22
C THR A 3 6.29 -6.21 -4.22
N THR A 4 7.36 -5.57 -4.67
CA THR A 4 8.11 -4.61 -3.86
C THR A 4 8.12 -3.25 -4.55
N VAL A 5 7.80 -2.20 -3.80
CA VAL A 5 7.79 -0.81 -4.24
C VAL A 5 8.73 -0.01 -3.34
N ILE A 6 9.59 0.80 -3.95
CA ILE A 6 10.45 1.75 -3.23
C ILE A 6 9.81 3.13 -3.38
N VAL A 7 9.63 3.85 -2.27
CA VAL A 7 9.10 5.22 -2.30
C VAL A 7 10.02 6.16 -1.53
N SER A 8 10.37 7.28 -2.16
CA SER A 8 11.12 8.37 -1.54
C SER A 8 10.13 9.45 -1.06
N ALA A 9 10.07 9.70 0.24
CA ALA A 9 9.01 10.50 0.88
C ALA A 9 9.21 12.03 0.77
N GLY A 10 9.88 12.51 -0.27
CA GLY A 10 10.05 13.94 -0.54
C GLY A 10 10.90 14.65 0.53
N PRO A 11 10.41 15.75 1.15
CA PRO A 11 11.23 16.65 1.95
C PRO A 11 11.81 16.03 3.23
N CYS A 12 11.20 14.96 3.78
CA CYS A 12 11.78 14.27 4.94
C CYS A 12 12.98 13.39 4.58
N GLY A 13 13.25 13.14 3.29
CA GLY A 13 14.37 12.36 2.81
C GLY A 13 14.30 10.85 3.11
N ILE A 14 13.26 10.39 3.81
CA ILE A 14 13.12 8.98 4.18
C ILE A 14 12.67 8.17 2.96
N THR A 15 13.35 7.04 2.73
CA THR A 15 12.94 6.05 1.73
C THR A 15 12.31 4.86 2.44
N SER A 16 11.16 4.42 1.95
CA SER A 16 10.44 3.26 2.48
C SER A 16 10.35 2.19 1.40
N LYS A 17 10.66 0.95 1.77
CA LYS A 17 10.49 -0.22 0.91
C LYS A 17 9.26 -0.98 1.34
N ILE A 18 8.25 -0.99 0.50
CA ILE A 18 6.95 -1.60 0.74
C ILE A 18 6.90 -2.93 0.02
N THR A 19 6.48 -3.98 0.71
CA THR A 19 6.31 -5.32 0.15
C THR A 19 4.87 -5.76 0.35
N ALA A 20 4.21 -6.13 -0.74
CA ALA A 20 2.85 -6.65 -0.77
C ALA A 20 2.84 -8.08 -1.33
N GLN A 21 2.17 -8.99 -0.63
CA GLN A 21 2.06 -10.38 -1.04
C GLN A 21 0.62 -10.88 -0.87
N LEU A 22 0.03 -11.39 -1.95
CA LEU A 22 -1.24 -12.10 -1.90
C LEU A 22 -1.07 -13.42 -1.14
N LEU A 23 -1.93 -13.68 -0.16
CA LEU A 23 -1.90 -14.93 0.61
C LEU A 23 -2.39 -16.14 -0.20
N ASP A 24 -3.31 -15.94 -1.14
CA ASP A 24 -3.77 -16.97 -2.09
C ASP A 24 -3.40 -16.58 -3.54
N PRO A 25 -2.25 -17.03 -4.05
CA PRO A 25 -1.82 -16.73 -5.42
C PRO A 25 -2.75 -17.30 -6.50
N GLN A 26 -3.47 -18.39 -6.22
CA GLN A 26 -4.38 -19.02 -7.18
C GLN A 26 -5.63 -18.17 -7.42
N ALA A 27 -5.92 -17.23 -6.52
CA ALA A 27 -7.03 -16.31 -6.67
C ALA A 27 -6.90 -15.37 -7.86
N LYS A 28 -5.68 -15.14 -8.41
CA LYS A 28 -5.47 -14.30 -9.59
C LYS A 28 -6.23 -14.78 -10.83
N ASN A 29 -6.51 -16.09 -10.92
CA ASN A 29 -7.23 -16.68 -12.06
C ASN A 29 -8.76 -16.51 -11.98
N ASN A 30 -9.28 -16.00 -10.85
CA ASN A 30 -10.71 -15.79 -10.66
C ASN A 30 -10.96 -14.48 -9.92
N SER A 31 -11.53 -13.50 -10.64
CA SER A 31 -11.80 -12.15 -10.12
C SER A 31 -12.61 -12.15 -8.82
N ALA A 32 -13.61 -13.03 -8.67
CA ALA A 32 -14.42 -13.07 -7.45
C ALA A 32 -13.63 -13.57 -6.23
N LYS A 33 -12.67 -14.49 -6.44
CA LYS A 33 -11.78 -15.00 -5.39
C LYS A 33 -10.68 -13.99 -5.06
N LEU A 34 -10.12 -13.33 -6.08
CA LEU A 34 -9.09 -12.30 -5.94
C LEU A 34 -9.55 -11.20 -4.99
N LEU A 35 -10.75 -10.67 -5.23
CA LEU A 35 -11.35 -9.59 -4.44
C LEU A 35 -11.46 -9.92 -2.94
N LYS A 36 -11.76 -11.18 -2.60
CA LYS A 36 -11.88 -11.64 -1.21
C LYS A 36 -10.54 -12.02 -0.58
N SER A 37 -9.46 -12.07 -1.35
CA SER A 37 -8.16 -12.50 -0.87
C SER A 37 -7.51 -11.42 0.00
N SER A 38 -6.88 -11.87 1.08
CA SER A 38 -6.16 -11.00 2.00
C SER A 38 -4.70 -10.84 1.57
N ILE A 39 -4.11 -9.72 1.94
CA ILE A 39 -2.75 -9.33 1.56
C ILE A 39 -1.89 -9.19 2.81
N LYS A 40 -0.69 -9.76 2.73
CA LYS A 40 0.36 -9.52 3.70
C LYS A 40 1.16 -8.29 3.27
N LEU A 41 1.17 -7.28 4.14
CA LEU A 41 1.92 -6.05 3.96
C LEU A 41 3.12 -6.02 4.90
N SER A 42 4.25 -5.56 4.41
CA SER A 42 5.45 -5.28 5.19
C SER A 42 6.10 -4.01 4.66
N VAL A 43 6.56 -3.13 5.56
CA VAL A 43 7.25 -1.90 5.18
C VAL A 43 8.53 -1.78 5.97
N GLU A 44 9.64 -1.66 5.25
CA GLU A 44 10.95 -1.34 5.81
C GLU A 44 11.14 0.18 5.68
N THR A 45 11.23 0.90 6.79
CA THR A 45 11.34 2.37 6.82
C THR A 45 11.94 2.85 8.14
N SER A 46 12.55 4.03 8.14
CA SER A 46 13.00 4.72 9.36
C SER A 46 11.96 5.73 9.91
N CYS A 47 10.79 5.85 9.27
CA CYS A 47 9.73 6.76 9.73
C CYS A 47 8.85 6.08 10.80
N ASN A 48 8.94 6.56 12.05
CA ASN A 48 8.16 6.05 13.17
C ASN A 48 6.64 6.12 12.95
N GLU A 49 6.16 7.14 12.26
CA GLU A 49 4.75 7.35 11.94
C GLU A 49 4.25 6.31 10.93
N VAL A 50 5.08 5.93 9.96
CA VAL A 50 4.75 4.87 9.00
C VAL A 50 4.80 3.49 9.68
N ILE A 51 5.74 3.27 10.60
CA ILE A 51 5.78 2.03 11.39
C ILE A 51 4.45 1.85 12.15
N LYS A 52 4.01 2.88 12.89
CA LYS A 52 2.73 2.85 13.61
C LYS A 52 1.52 2.67 12.68
N LEU A 53 1.55 3.30 11.49
CA LEU A 53 0.53 3.12 10.46
C LEU A 53 0.39 1.64 10.09
N ILE A 54 1.51 0.93 9.87
CA ILE A 54 1.50 -0.49 9.51
C ILE A 54 1.04 -1.37 10.68
N GLU A 55 1.43 -1.04 11.91
CA GLU A 55 0.98 -1.75 13.11
C GLU A 55 -0.54 -1.62 13.36
N ASP A 56 -1.16 -0.49 12.99
CA ASP A 56 -2.63 -0.30 13.10
C ASP A 56 -3.41 -1.13 12.06
N ILE A 57 -2.74 -1.62 11.01
CA ILE A 57 -3.37 -2.42 9.95
C ILE A 57 -3.34 -3.90 10.33
N LYS A 58 -4.50 -4.42 10.76
CA LYS A 58 -4.66 -5.84 11.13
C LYS A 58 -4.81 -6.76 9.92
N GLU A 59 -5.64 -6.36 8.96
CA GLU A 59 -5.93 -7.13 7.74
C GLU A 59 -6.27 -6.16 6.61
N PHE A 60 -5.81 -6.46 5.41
CA PHE A 60 -6.19 -5.74 4.19
C PHE A 60 -6.64 -6.74 3.13
N LYS A 61 -7.83 -6.52 2.56
CA LYS A 61 -8.37 -7.34 1.47
C LYS A 61 -8.28 -6.59 0.15
N VAL A 62 -8.16 -7.31 -0.95
CA VAL A 62 -8.06 -6.68 -2.28
C VAL A 62 -9.25 -5.75 -2.57
N MET A 63 -10.46 -6.10 -2.13
CA MET A 63 -11.65 -5.22 -2.26
C MET A 63 -11.49 -3.85 -1.60
N ASP A 64 -10.63 -3.73 -0.58
CA ASP A 64 -10.44 -2.47 0.13
C ASP A 64 -9.76 -1.40 -0.76
N LEU A 65 -9.11 -1.79 -1.85
CA LEU A 65 -8.60 -0.87 -2.89
C LEU A 65 -9.69 0.04 -3.46
N PHE A 66 -10.92 -0.45 -3.54
CA PHE A 66 -12.04 0.26 -4.18
C PHE A 66 -12.89 1.06 -3.19
N LYS A 67 -12.51 1.07 -1.90
CA LYS A 67 -13.16 1.90 -0.89
C LYS A 67 -12.76 3.36 -1.03
N ASN A 68 -13.66 4.26 -0.64
CA ASN A 68 -13.34 5.69 -0.58
C ASN A 68 -12.31 6.00 0.53
N PHE A 69 -11.69 7.18 0.48
CA PHE A 69 -10.66 7.59 1.44
C PHE A 69 -11.08 7.47 2.91
N LEU A 70 -12.34 7.81 3.23
CA LEU A 70 -12.84 7.81 4.61
C LEU A 70 -13.12 6.41 5.16
N SER A 71 -13.21 5.40 4.29
CA SER A 71 -13.49 4.01 4.65
C SER A 71 -12.35 3.05 4.33
N ASN A 72 -11.30 3.52 3.65
CA ASN A 72 -10.12 2.72 3.31
C ASN A 72 -9.23 2.56 4.55
N PRO A 73 -8.90 1.33 4.96
CA PRO A 73 -8.15 1.09 6.20
C PRO A 73 -6.73 1.68 6.18
N ILE A 74 -6.05 1.77 5.03
CA ILE A 74 -4.74 2.42 4.92
C ILE A 74 -4.87 3.91 5.22
N TYR A 75 -5.88 4.58 4.65
CA TYR A 75 -6.08 6.02 4.87
C TYR A 75 -6.63 6.35 6.25
N ILE A 76 -7.44 5.48 6.86
CA ILE A 76 -7.85 5.60 8.26
C ILE A 76 -6.64 5.45 9.18
N ALA A 77 -5.78 4.45 8.97
CA ALA A 77 -4.55 4.30 9.75
C ALA A 77 -3.60 5.51 9.53
N ALA A 78 -3.50 6.00 8.29
CA ALA A 78 -2.70 7.17 7.97
C ALA A 78 -3.20 8.43 8.67
N SER A 79 -4.51 8.67 8.74
CA SER A 79 -5.08 9.87 9.37
C SER A 79 -4.85 9.92 10.88
N ARG A 80 -4.65 8.76 11.52
CA ARG A 80 -4.33 8.65 12.96
C ARG A 80 -2.85 8.83 13.26
N ASN A 81 -1.97 8.38 12.36
CA ASN A 81 -0.55 8.21 12.65
C ASN A 81 0.37 9.22 11.94
N LEU A 82 0.02 9.67 10.73
CA LEU A 82 0.89 10.56 9.95
C LEU A 82 0.69 12.03 10.33
N LYS A 83 1.80 12.78 10.35
CA LYS A 83 1.80 14.22 10.65
C LYS A 83 1.45 15.10 9.45
N HIS A 84 1.58 14.59 8.23
CA HIS A 84 1.28 15.32 7.01
C HIS A 84 0.48 14.47 6.04
N VAL A 85 -0.65 15.00 5.58
CA VAL A 85 -1.61 14.31 4.71
C VAL A 85 -1.03 13.98 3.33
N THR A 86 -0.04 14.75 2.88
CA THR A 86 0.59 14.63 1.54
C THR A 86 1.70 13.59 1.48
N CYS A 87 1.92 12.80 2.53
CA CYS A 87 2.90 11.71 2.48
C CYS A 87 2.58 10.76 1.30
N PRO A 88 3.54 10.43 0.43
CA PRO A 88 3.28 9.51 -0.67
C PRO A 88 3.16 8.04 -0.22
N VAL A 89 3.62 7.71 1.00
CA VAL A 89 3.71 6.33 1.49
C VAL A 89 2.35 5.60 1.51
N PRO A 90 1.25 6.17 2.05
CA PRO A 90 -0.07 5.52 1.99
C PRO A 90 -0.52 5.17 0.57
N SER A 91 -0.29 6.08 -0.39
CA SER A 91 -0.63 5.83 -1.79
C SER A 91 0.27 4.74 -2.39
N ALA A 92 1.56 4.75 -2.07
CA ALA A 92 2.50 3.72 -2.52
C ALA A 92 2.15 2.33 -1.98
N ILE A 93 1.63 2.22 -0.75
CA ILE A 93 1.12 0.96 -0.20
C ILE A 93 -0.02 0.42 -1.06
N LEU A 94 -1.02 1.27 -1.37
CA LEU A 94 -2.13 0.86 -2.23
C LEU A 94 -1.65 0.51 -3.64
N LYS A 95 -0.67 1.22 -4.20
CA LYS A 95 -0.08 0.91 -5.50
C LYS A 95 0.65 -0.44 -5.50
N ALA A 96 1.40 -0.76 -4.46
CA ALA A 96 2.05 -2.07 -4.31
C ALA A 96 1.01 -3.21 -4.33
N ILE A 97 -0.13 -2.98 -3.67
CA ILE A 97 -1.25 -3.92 -3.65
C ILE A 97 -1.92 -4.04 -5.02
N GLU A 98 -2.17 -2.93 -5.71
CA GLU A 98 -2.73 -2.93 -7.06
C GLU A 98 -1.85 -3.72 -8.03
N VAL A 99 -0.52 -3.53 -7.98
CA VAL A 99 0.42 -4.28 -8.80
C VAL A 99 0.40 -5.77 -8.44
N GLU A 100 0.44 -6.11 -7.14
CA GLU A 100 0.39 -7.50 -6.69
C GLU A 100 -0.91 -8.19 -7.12
N ALA A 101 -2.04 -7.49 -7.06
CA ALA A 101 -3.34 -7.96 -7.53
C ALA A 101 -3.50 -7.97 -9.06
N GLY A 102 -2.53 -7.45 -9.82
CA GLY A 102 -2.55 -7.43 -11.28
C GLY A 102 -3.36 -6.28 -11.90
N PHE A 103 -3.73 -5.27 -11.12
CA PHE A 103 -4.49 -4.11 -11.59
C PHE A 103 -3.62 -2.99 -12.18
N ALA A 104 -2.36 -2.86 -11.77
CA ALA A 104 -1.52 -1.71 -12.12
C ALA A 104 -0.16 -2.09 -12.76
N VAL A 105 -0.14 -3.01 -13.72
CA VAL A 105 1.10 -3.63 -14.26
C VAL A 105 1.77 -2.83 -15.41
N LYS A 106 1.19 -1.72 -15.87
CA LYS A 106 1.62 -1.10 -17.16
C LYS A 106 2.79 -0.13 -17.06
N ARG A 107 3.01 0.55 -15.92
CA ARG A 107 4.08 1.55 -15.74
C ARG A 107 4.20 1.97 -14.27
N ASP A 108 5.41 2.36 -13.85
CA ASP A 108 5.66 2.99 -12.56
C ASP A 108 4.98 4.36 -12.42
N VAL A 109 4.67 4.74 -11.18
CA VAL A 109 4.11 6.05 -10.81
C VAL A 109 5.21 6.93 -10.22
N GLU A 110 5.27 8.20 -10.63
CA GLU A 110 6.26 9.15 -10.13
C GLU A 110 5.69 10.57 -9.97
N MET A 111 6.30 11.35 -9.08
CA MET A 111 6.05 12.78 -8.90
C MET A 111 7.38 13.52 -9.01
N ARG A 112 7.43 14.61 -9.78
CA ARG A 112 8.63 15.42 -10.03
C ARG A 112 8.28 16.91 -9.95
N PHE A 113 9.15 17.71 -9.33
CA PHE A 113 9.10 19.17 -9.44
C PHE A 113 9.84 19.60 -10.71
N LEU A 114 9.31 20.61 -11.43
CA LEU A 114 9.84 21.12 -12.70
C LEU A 114 10.24 22.58 -12.56
#